data_AF-A0A173RIB4-F1
#
_entry.id   AF-A0A173RIB4-F1
#
_cell.length_a   1.000
_cell.length_b   1.000
_cell.length_c   1.000
_cell.angle_alpha   90.00
_cell.angle_beta   90.00
_cell.angle_gamma   90.00
#
_symmetry.space_group_name_H-M   'P 1'
#
loop_
_entity.id
_entity.type
_entity.pdbx_description
1 polymer ?
#
loop_
_entity_poly.entity_id
_entity_poly.type
_entity_poly.pdbx_seq_one_letter_code
_entity_poly.pdbx_strand_id
1 'polypeptide(L)'
;MTIIKQKAVVSERHAENVRKYLNSKDAVLRDGWNMEYHDKWFAEMARTRARFGHDIAARRGFKNTLMYHQVLAFLPEECSVNGGKMTPELCMAFAMEYVGERYPDQQVVFALHEESDEAGKRYAVHMAINRSNIVTGKRLDEGTGKKGHHDRVESVRRMDDVWGLQQVEEGKPNSLIRNRNPRDAERAIIEDDRYSYKNNLRRIVKAVLRMPSVRSLDDFIDRMQGYGVEIELGKRTIYATDTDVRDMGNPKCTFNLGRMDGNFTLAQVKTALAGKSIQAPKPSADPKSDYFERLDKTLAAYRDMAAEMGAATPRLKVPKRPDDLIGDDSVNDKILSVMRAADKVRSRVGAVKTTGEQTHPGHNTGKGGSAGSRSRVQSKSHSRSQSRSHTRSGNADR
;
A
#
# COMPACT_ATOMS: atom_id res chain seq x y z
N MET A 1 4.36 7.88 -19.63
CA MET A 1 4.16 9.18 -20.28
C MET A 1 2.98 9.74 -19.54
N THR A 2 3.03 11.00 -19.16
CA THR A 2 1.87 11.71 -18.64
C THR A 2 0.73 11.60 -19.65
N ILE A 3 -0.42 11.12 -19.20
CA ILE A 3 -1.56 10.86 -20.08
C ILE A 3 -2.29 12.17 -20.32
N ILE A 4 -2.33 12.59 -21.59
CA ILE A 4 -3.04 13.78 -22.03
C ILE A 4 -4.40 13.42 -22.65
N LYS A 5 -5.47 14.07 -22.17
CA LYS A 5 -6.83 13.93 -22.74
C LYS A 5 -7.42 15.31 -22.96
N GLN A 6 -8.18 15.47 -24.04
CA GLN A 6 -8.89 16.73 -24.32
C GLN A 6 -10.30 16.44 -24.80
N LYS A 7 -11.26 17.23 -24.31
CA LYS A 7 -12.66 17.21 -24.76
C LYS A 7 -13.16 18.62 -25.03
N ALA A 8 -13.78 18.81 -26.18
CA ALA A 8 -14.44 20.06 -26.51
C ALA A 8 -15.72 20.22 -25.67
N VAL A 9 -15.87 21.35 -24.98
CA VAL A 9 -17.07 21.69 -24.23
C VAL A 9 -18.02 22.44 -25.14
N VAL A 10 -19.06 21.76 -25.61
CA VAL A 10 -19.99 22.25 -26.65
C VAL A 10 -21.43 22.43 -26.17
N SER A 11 -21.71 22.14 -24.89
CA SER A 11 -23.05 22.30 -24.31
C SER A 11 -22.96 22.89 -22.92
N GLU A 12 -24.01 23.60 -22.51
CA GLU A 12 -24.13 24.20 -21.18
C GLU A 12 -24.05 23.13 -20.09
N ARG A 13 -24.77 22.01 -20.24
CA ARG A 13 -24.68 20.89 -19.29
C ARG A 13 -23.26 20.36 -19.11
N HIS A 14 -22.48 20.25 -20.20
CA HIS A 14 -21.09 19.80 -20.10
C HIS A 14 -20.24 20.88 -19.40
N ALA A 15 -20.46 22.15 -19.71
CA ALA A 15 -19.77 23.26 -19.09
C ALA A 15 -20.06 23.37 -17.58
N GLU A 16 -21.30 23.16 -17.16
CA GLU A 16 -21.68 23.10 -15.74
C GLU A 16 -21.00 21.95 -15.01
N ASN A 17 -20.92 20.77 -15.62
CA ASN A 17 -20.23 19.63 -15.04
C ASN A 17 -18.73 19.89 -14.86
N VAL A 18 -18.08 20.46 -15.88
CA VAL A 18 -16.66 20.87 -15.79
C VAL A 18 -16.49 21.90 -14.67
N ARG A 19 -17.35 22.92 -14.61
CA ARG A 19 -17.32 23.94 -13.55
C ARG A 19 -17.46 23.31 -12.16
N LYS A 20 -18.48 22.48 -11.95
CA LYS A 20 -18.72 21.80 -10.66
C LYS A 20 -17.52 20.93 -10.26
N TYR A 21 -16.92 20.25 -11.23
CA TYR A 21 -15.79 19.38 -11.00
C TYR A 21 -14.54 20.16 -10.59
N LEU A 22 -14.15 21.20 -11.34
CA LEU A 22 -12.96 22.01 -11.02
C LEU A 22 -13.15 22.83 -9.72
N ASN A 23 -14.38 23.22 -9.40
CA ASN A 23 -14.70 23.88 -8.12
C ASN A 23 -14.94 22.88 -6.97
N SER A 24 -14.92 21.57 -7.22
CA SER A 24 -15.24 20.59 -6.17
C SER A 24 -14.25 20.72 -5.04
N LYS A 25 -14.72 20.67 -3.78
CA LYS A 25 -13.89 20.68 -2.57
C LYS A 25 -12.78 19.61 -2.55
N ASP A 26 -12.95 18.56 -3.36
CA ASP A 26 -12.01 17.44 -3.46
C ASP A 26 -10.75 17.77 -4.28
N ALA A 27 -10.68 18.94 -4.91
CA ALA A 27 -9.45 19.39 -5.56
C ALA A 27 -8.38 19.74 -4.50
N VAL A 28 -7.21 19.13 -4.67
CA VAL A 28 -6.05 19.28 -3.79
C VAL A 28 -5.41 20.67 -3.97
N LEU A 29 -5.23 21.09 -5.23
CA LEU A 29 -4.70 22.41 -5.58
C LEU A 29 -5.52 23.03 -6.71
N ARG A 30 -5.57 24.35 -6.75
CA ARG A 30 -6.17 25.11 -7.85
C ARG A 30 -5.32 26.32 -8.16
N ASP A 31 -5.33 26.72 -9.42
CA ASP A 31 -4.64 27.92 -9.87
C ASP A 31 -5.26 28.44 -11.18
N GLY A 32 -4.73 29.55 -11.70
CA GLY A 32 -5.13 30.11 -12.99
C GLY A 32 -3.93 30.62 -13.82
N TRP A 33 -4.13 30.67 -15.14
CA TRP A 33 -3.21 31.26 -16.12
C TRP A 33 -3.92 32.35 -16.90
N ASN A 34 -3.31 33.54 -17.00
CA ASN A 34 -3.93 34.77 -17.51
C ASN A 34 -5.26 35.13 -16.83
N MET A 35 -5.48 34.59 -15.63
CA MET A 35 -6.54 34.93 -14.70
C MET A 35 -6.20 34.29 -13.36
N GLU A 36 -6.68 34.85 -12.27
CA GLU A 36 -6.61 34.20 -10.96
C GLU A 36 -7.70 33.13 -10.84
N TYR A 37 -7.46 32.08 -10.04
CA TYR A 37 -8.53 31.16 -9.68
C TYR A 37 -9.55 31.83 -8.75
N HIS A 38 -10.83 31.66 -9.05
CA HIS A 38 -11.93 31.98 -8.14
C HIS A 38 -13.21 31.22 -8.55
N ASP A 39 -14.15 30.99 -7.63
CA ASP A 39 -15.35 30.15 -7.89
C ASP A 39 -16.27 30.65 -9.03
N LYS A 40 -16.09 31.91 -9.44
CA LYS A 40 -16.82 32.56 -10.53
C LYS A 40 -16.01 32.61 -11.84
N TRP A 41 -14.90 31.89 -11.96
CA TRP A 41 -14.02 31.88 -13.14
C TRP A 41 -14.79 31.59 -14.43
N PHE A 42 -15.80 30.71 -14.36
CA PHE A 42 -16.60 30.34 -15.52
C PHE A 42 -17.36 31.55 -16.11
N ALA A 43 -17.86 32.43 -15.25
CA ALA A 43 -18.54 33.66 -15.67
C ALA A 43 -17.53 34.68 -16.25
N GLU A 44 -16.31 34.71 -15.74
CA GLU A 44 -15.24 35.54 -16.31
C GLU A 44 -14.86 35.08 -17.71
N MET A 45 -14.61 33.78 -17.88
CA MET A 45 -14.34 33.21 -19.20
C MET A 45 -15.49 33.47 -20.19
N ALA A 46 -16.74 33.44 -19.71
CA ALA A 46 -17.91 33.79 -20.51
C ALA A 46 -17.90 35.26 -20.95
N ARG A 47 -17.58 36.21 -20.06
CA ARG A 47 -17.42 37.63 -20.44
C ARG A 47 -16.34 37.82 -21.50
N THR A 48 -15.22 37.11 -21.38
CA THR A 48 -14.16 37.14 -22.38
C THR A 48 -14.63 36.60 -23.74
N ARG A 49 -15.39 35.50 -23.77
CA ARG A 49 -15.95 34.98 -25.02
C ARG A 49 -16.97 35.93 -25.64
N ALA A 50 -17.87 36.50 -24.84
CA ALA A 50 -18.86 37.45 -25.31
C ALA A 50 -18.19 38.67 -25.95
N ARG A 51 -17.13 39.20 -25.31
CA ARG A 51 -16.33 40.32 -25.83
C ARG A 51 -15.79 40.08 -27.24
N PHE A 52 -15.36 38.85 -27.53
CA PHE A 52 -14.83 38.48 -28.84
C PHE A 52 -15.87 37.84 -29.79
N GLY A 53 -17.15 37.79 -29.41
CA GLY A 53 -18.19 37.15 -30.22
C GLY A 53 -18.02 35.63 -30.35
N HIS A 54 -17.40 34.99 -29.36
CA HIS A 54 -17.06 33.57 -29.39
C HIS A 54 -18.14 32.63 -28.86
N ASP A 55 -19.26 33.16 -28.36
CA ASP A 55 -20.38 32.35 -27.84
C ASP A 55 -21.31 31.80 -28.93
N ILE A 56 -21.14 32.22 -30.18
CA ILE A 56 -21.82 31.63 -31.35
C ILE A 56 -20.89 30.69 -32.13
N ALA A 57 -21.47 29.76 -32.89
CA ALA A 57 -20.70 28.86 -33.74
C ALA A 57 -20.01 29.63 -34.88
N ALA A 58 -18.79 29.23 -35.23
CA ALA A 58 -18.04 29.84 -36.34
C ALA A 58 -18.66 29.57 -37.72
N ARG A 59 -19.51 28.54 -37.83
CA ARG A 59 -20.25 28.17 -39.05
C ARG A 59 -21.68 27.83 -38.69
N ARG A 60 -22.63 28.29 -39.50
CA ARG A 60 -24.06 27.97 -39.34
C ARG A 60 -24.27 26.45 -39.36
N GLY A 61 -25.06 25.93 -38.42
CA GLY A 61 -25.35 24.49 -38.30
C GLY A 61 -24.30 23.65 -37.55
N PHE A 62 -23.18 24.25 -37.12
CA PHE A 62 -22.16 23.55 -36.34
C PHE A 62 -22.28 23.86 -34.85
N LYS A 63 -21.82 22.93 -33.99
CA LYS A 63 -21.77 23.17 -32.54
C LYS A 63 -20.69 24.19 -32.22
N ASN A 64 -21.00 25.13 -31.32
CA ASN A 64 -19.99 26.02 -30.78
C ASN A 64 -19.21 25.33 -29.65
N THR A 65 -17.89 25.34 -29.71
CA THR A 65 -17.05 25.00 -28.55
C THR A 65 -16.86 26.25 -27.71
N LEU A 66 -17.21 26.16 -26.42
CA LEU A 66 -17.05 27.24 -25.44
C LEU A 66 -15.63 27.25 -24.87
N MET A 67 -15.13 26.08 -24.50
CA MET A 67 -13.81 25.88 -23.92
C MET A 67 -13.34 24.45 -24.18
N TYR A 68 -12.07 24.18 -23.91
CA TYR A 68 -11.55 22.81 -23.87
C TYR A 68 -11.38 22.37 -22.43
N HIS A 69 -11.87 21.18 -22.11
CA HIS A 69 -11.51 20.48 -20.88
C HIS A 69 -10.36 19.55 -21.20
N GLN A 70 -9.19 19.86 -20.67
CA GLN A 70 -7.99 19.07 -20.85
C GLN A 70 -7.54 18.47 -19.53
N VAL A 71 -6.96 17.28 -19.57
CA VAL A 71 -6.45 16.57 -18.39
C VAL A 71 -5.03 16.09 -18.66
N LEU A 72 -4.13 16.38 -17.73
CA LEU A 72 -2.80 15.77 -17.62
C LEU A 72 -2.82 14.82 -16.43
N ALA A 73 -2.87 13.52 -16.68
CA ALA A 73 -2.89 12.49 -15.65
C ALA A 73 -1.52 11.83 -15.55
N PHE A 74 -0.88 11.97 -14.39
CA PHE A 74 0.44 11.41 -14.15
C PHE A 74 0.35 9.90 -13.90
N LEU A 75 1.43 9.18 -14.23
CA LEU A 75 1.49 7.76 -13.94
C LEU A 75 1.46 7.56 -12.41
N PRO A 76 0.73 6.55 -11.89
CA PRO A 76 0.67 6.31 -10.45
C PRO A 76 2.06 6.19 -9.81
N GLU A 77 3.02 5.55 -10.48
CA GLU A 77 4.40 5.35 -10.00
C GLU A 77 5.17 6.64 -9.79
N GLU A 78 4.88 7.64 -10.62
CA GLU A 78 5.55 8.94 -10.57
C GLU A 78 4.96 9.82 -9.46
N CYS A 79 3.72 9.54 -9.02
CA CYS A 79 3.03 10.34 -8.01
C CYS A 79 3.59 10.09 -6.60
N SER A 80 3.76 11.15 -5.82
CA SER A 80 4.31 11.08 -4.46
C SER A 80 3.47 10.24 -3.49
N VAL A 81 2.14 10.15 -3.71
CA VAL A 81 1.25 9.23 -2.99
C VAL A 81 1.67 7.76 -3.09
N ASN A 82 2.45 7.38 -4.09
CA ASN A 82 3.00 6.04 -4.27
C ASN A 82 4.53 5.98 -4.12
N GLY A 83 5.16 7.04 -3.58
CA GLY A 83 6.62 7.15 -3.41
C GLY A 83 7.37 7.63 -4.65
N GLY A 84 6.67 8.14 -5.67
CA GLY A 84 7.27 8.81 -6.82
C GLY A 84 7.66 10.26 -6.53
N LYS A 85 8.30 10.93 -7.49
CA LYS A 85 8.82 12.29 -7.32
C LYS A 85 7.78 13.40 -7.51
N MET A 86 6.69 13.13 -8.23
CA MET A 86 5.69 14.13 -8.59
C MET A 86 4.75 14.41 -7.41
N THR A 87 5.04 15.49 -6.68
CA THR A 87 4.14 16.05 -5.66
C THR A 87 2.99 16.83 -6.33
N PRO A 88 1.90 17.15 -5.60
CA PRO A 88 0.85 18.03 -6.12
C PRO A 88 1.39 19.34 -6.72
N GLU A 89 2.37 19.96 -6.08
CA GLU A 89 2.96 21.23 -6.51
C GLU A 89 3.75 21.05 -7.81
N LEU A 90 4.54 19.97 -7.93
CA LEU A 90 5.27 19.65 -9.16
C LEU A 90 4.34 19.28 -10.32
N CYS A 91 3.25 18.55 -10.03
CA CYS A 91 2.21 18.28 -11.03
C CYS A 91 1.56 19.57 -11.54
N MET A 92 1.30 20.52 -10.64
CA MET A 92 0.76 21.83 -11.01
C MET A 92 1.77 22.64 -11.84
N ALA A 93 3.03 22.69 -11.42
CA ALA A 93 4.09 23.37 -12.15
C ALA A 93 4.29 22.81 -13.56
N PHE A 94 4.26 21.47 -13.71
CA PHE A 94 4.28 20.82 -15.02
C PHE A 94 3.10 21.26 -15.89
N ALA A 95 1.89 21.32 -15.33
CA ALA A 95 0.71 21.75 -16.08
C ALA A 95 0.78 23.23 -16.48
N MET A 96 1.33 24.09 -15.62
CA MET A 96 1.55 25.51 -15.93
C MET A 96 2.60 25.69 -17.02
N GLU A 97 3.71 24.96 -16.99
CA GLU A 97 4.71 24.98 -18.06
C GLU A 97 4.09 24.53 -19.39
N TYR A 98 3.30 23.44 -19.36
CA TYR A 98 2.58 22.94 -20.53
C TYR A 98 1.64 24.01 -21.13
N VAL A 99 0.91 24.72 -20.28
CA VAL A 99 0.02 25.84 -20.68
C VAL A 99 0.82 27.04 -21.16
N GLY A 100 1.93 27.40 -20.50
CA GLY A 100 2.78 28.51 -20.92
C GLY A 100 3.39 28.29 -22.30
N GLU A 101 3.76 27.05 -22.64
CA GLU A 101 4.29 26.72 -23.97
C GLU A 101 3.21 26.68 -25.06
N ARG A 102 2.02 26.12 -24.77
CA ARG A 102 0.99 25.90 -25.81
C ARG A 102 -0.11 26.93 -25.87
N TYR A 103 -0.47 27.48 -24.73
CA TYR A 103 -1.62 28.36 -24.55
C TYR A 103 -1.22 29.65 -23.81
N PRO A 104 -0.16 30.35 -24.26
CA PRO A 104 0.39 31.49 -23.53
C PRO A 104 -0.62 32.62 -23.32
N ASP A 105 -1.63 32.74 -24.19
CA ASP A 105 -2.59 33.85 -24.22
C ASP A 105 -4.04 33.42 -23.89
N GLN A 106 -4.26 32.17 -23.49
CA GLN A 106 -5.57 31.70 -23.11
C GLN A 106 -5.79 31.94 -21.62
N GLN A 107 -7.04 32.21 -21.25
CA GLN A 107 -7.44 32.08 -19.85
C GLN A 107 -7.57 30.59 -19.51
N VAL A 108 -6.84 30.12 -18.51
CA VAL A 108 -6.89 28.73 -18.06
C VAL A 108 -7.15 28.67 -16.55
N VAL A 109 -7.97 27.72 -16.13
CA VAL A 109 -8.11 27.35 -14.72
C VAL A 109 -7.67 25.92 -14.52
N PHE A 110 -6.86 25.69 -13.49
CA PHE A 110 -6.33 24.39 -13.10
C PHE A 110 -7.03 23.91 -11.84
N ALA A 111 -7.30 22.60 -11.79
CA ALA A 111 -7.64 21.89 -10.58
C ALA A 111 -6.90 20.56 -10.55
N LEU A 112 -6.04 20.36 -9.56
CA LEU A 112 -5.37 19.09 -9.33
C LEU A 112 -6.23 18.22 -8.42
N HIS A 113 -6.55 17.03 -8.90
CA HIS A 113 -7.29 16.02 -8.15
C HIS A 113 -6.39 14.82 -7.86
N GLU A 114 -6.59 14.22 -6.69
CA GLU A 114 -6.13 12.85 -6.42
C GLU A 114 -7.22 11.90 -6.93
N GLU A 115 -6.99 11.31 -8.10
CA GLU A 115 -7.89 10.31 -8.66
C GLU A 115 -7.49 8.93 -8.13
N SER A 116 -8.47 8.19 -7.61
CA SER A 116 -8.30 6.76 -7.34
C SER A 116 -8.93 5.97 -8.48
N ASP A 117 -8.15 5.15 -9.15
CA ASP A 117 -8.66 4.12 -10.07
C ASP A 117 -8.18 2.73 -9.64
N GLU A 118 -8.55 1.71 -10.41
CA GLU A 118 -8.09 0.33 -10.18
C GLU A 118 -6.55 0.20 -10.22
N ALA A 119 -5.86 1.13 -10.88
CA ALA A 119 -4.40 1.17 -11.00
C ALA A 119 -3.70 1.88 -9.82
N GLY A 120 -4.46 2.46 -8.88
CA GLY A 120 -3.95 3.10 -7.67
C GLY A 120 -4.40 4.57 -7.57
N LYS A 121 -3.83 5.28 -6.60
CA LYS A 121 -4.00 6.73 -6.49
C LYS A 121 -3.07 7.41 -7.48
N ARG A 122 -3.53 8.42 -8.20
CA ARG A 122 -2.70 9.26 -9.07
C ARG A 122 -3.11 10.71 -8.96
N TYR A 123 -2.22 11.60 -9.38
CA TYR A 123 -2.57 13.00 -9.59
C TYR A 123 -3.02 13.23 -11.03
N ALA A 124 -4.06 14.03 -11.19
CA ALA A 124 -4.52 14.51 -12.48
C ALA A 124 -4.82 16.01 -12.39
N VAL A 125 -4.25 16.79 -13.30
CA VAL A 125 -4.53 18.21 -13.43
C VAL A 125 -5.59 18.40 -14.51
N HIS A 126 -6.77 18.87 -14.09
CA HIS A 126 -7.87 19.24 -14.95
C HIS A 126 -7.76 20.72 -15.29
N MET A 127 -7.84 21.02 -16.57
CA MET A 127 -7.67 22.36 -17.12
C MET A 127 -8.92 22.75 -17.91
N ALA A 128 -9.52 23.88 -17.55
CA ALA A 128 -10.50 24.54 -18.38
C ALA A 128 -9.80 25.64 -19.18
N ILE A 129 -9.64 25.45 -20.49
CA ILE A 129 -8.94 26.38 -21.39
C ILE A 129 -9.96 27.15 -22.19
N ASN A 130 -10.02 28.48 -21.97
CA ASN A 130 -10.94 29.33 -22.69
C ASN A 130 -10.61 29.32 -24.19
N ARG A 131 -11.64 29.28 -25.04
CA ARG A 131 -11.44 29.25 -26.48
C ARG A 131 -10.96 30.60 -27.04
N SER A 132 -11.12 31.69 -26.31
CA SER A 132 -10.63 33.00 -26.73
C SER A 132 -9.15 33.17 -26.42
N ASN A 133 -8.35 33.53 -27.42
CA ASN A 133 -7.03 34.11 -27.21
C ASN A 133 -7.23 35.59 -26.83
N ILE A 134 -6.75 36.02 -25.66
CA ILE A 134 -6.99 37.37 -25.14
C ILE A 134 -6.15 38.44 -25.83
N VAL A 135 -5.04 38.05 -26.46
CA VAL A 135 -4.12 38.96 -27.17
C VAL A 135 -4.58 39.17 -28.60
N THR A 136 -4.83 38.09 -29.34
CA THR A 136 -5.18 38.15 -30.77
C THR A 136 -6.68 38.31 -31.03
N GLY A 137 -7.51 38.07 -30.02
CA GLY A 137 -8.97 38.04 -30.16
C GLY A 137 -9.50 36.89 -31.02
N LYS A 138 -8.63 35.99 -31.49
CA LYS A 138 -9.01 34.84 -32.31
C LYS A 138 -9.43 33.65 -31.44
N ARG A 139 -10.11 32.69 -32.05
CA ARG A 139 -10.42 31.40 -31.43
C ARG A 139 -9.16 30.55 -31.39
N LEU A 140 -8.99 29.79 -30.31
CA LEU A 140 -7.98 28.74 -30.22
C LEU A 140 -8.16 27.75 -31.38
N ASP A 141 -7.08 27.56 -32.13
CA ASP A 141 -6.99 26.63 -33.25
C ASP A 141 -6.03 25.49 -32.88
N GLU A 142 -6.62 24.33 -32.57
CA GLU A 142 -5.90 23.08 -32.29
C GLU A 142 -5.58 22.30 -33.59
N GLY A 143 -5.88 22.86 -34.76
CA GLY A 143 -5.84 22.15 -36.02
C GLY A 143 -6.91 21.06 -36.12
N THR A 144 -6.69 20.11 -37.03
CA THR A 144 -7.60 18.96 -37.18
C THR A 144 -7.50 18.03 -35.97
N GLY A 145 -8.58 17.30 -35.65
CA GLY A 145 -8.63 16.46 -34.44
C GLY A 145 -7.47 15.46 -34.33
N LYS A 146 -6.98 14.92 -35.45
CA LYS A 146 -5.80 14.03 -35.49
C LYS A 146 -4.50 14.80 -35.29
N LYS A 147 -4.29 15.91 -36.03
CA LYS A 147 -3.07 16.72 -35.90
C LYS A 147 -2.92 17.30 -34.50
N GLY A 148 -3.95 17.98 -33.99
CA GLY A 148 -3.93 18.53 -32.64
C GLY A 148 -3.72 17.46 -31.56
N HIS A 149 -4.25 16.24 -31.75
CA HIS A 149 -3.94 15.13 -30.84
C HIS A 149 -2.45 14.75 -30.87
N HIS A 150 -1.86 14.60 -32.06
CA HIS A 150 -0.43 14.31 -32.19
C HIS A 150 0.42 15.42 -31.59
N ASP A 151 0.13 16.68 -31.94
CA ASP A 151 0.88 17.84 -31.45
C ASP A 151 0.81 17.92 -29.92
N ARG A 152 -0.35 17.62 -29.31
CA ARG A 152 -0.54 17.53 -27.84
C ARG A 152 0.25 16.40 -27.20
N VAL A 153 0.25 15.21 -27.79
CA VAL A 153 1.05 14.08 -27.29
C VAL A 153 2.54 14.40 -27.41
N GLU A 154 2.99 14.93 -28.55
CA GLU A 154 4.40 15.21 -28.81
C GLU A 154 5.03 16.15 -27.80
N SER A 155 4.43 17.31 -27.53
CA SER A 155 5.04 18.19 -26.53
C SER A 155 4.84 17.70 -25.09
N VAL A 156 3.89 16.79 -24.78
CA VAL A 156 3.92 16.10 -23.46
C VAL A 156 5.08 15.13 -23.38
N ARG A 157 5.40 14.39 -24.46
CA ARG A 157 6.59 13.52 -24.50
C ARG A 157 7.87 14.32 -24.28
N ARG A 158 8.02 15.42 -25.01
CA ARG A 158 9.17 16.33 -24.84
C ARG A 158 9.29 16.83 -23.40
N MET A 159 8.18 17.25 -22.80
CA MET A 159 8.19 17.72 -21.42
C MET A 159 8.51 16.61 -20.43
N ASP A 160 7.90 15.44 -20.58
CA ASP A 160 8.21 14.29 -19.74
C ASP A 160 9.71 13.93 -19.82
N ASP A 161 10.33 13.99 -21.01
CA ASP A 161 11.78 13.76 -21.17
C ASP A 161 12.60 14.80 -20.39
N VAL A 162 12.23 16.08 -20.48
CA VAL A 162 12.88 17.18 -19.72
C VAL A 162 12.71 16.99 -18.20
N TRP A 163 11.52 16.59 -17.77
CA TRP A 163 11.19 16.33 -16.37
C TRP A 163 11.68 14.96 -15.89
N GLY A 164 12.26 14.14 -16.78
CA GLY A 164 12.75 12.79 -16.51
C GLY A 164 11.64 11.81 -16.09
N LEU A 165 10.44 11.93 -16.63
CA LEU A 165 9.28 11.08 -16.35
C LEU A 165 9.24 9.88 -17.28
N GLN A 166 8.81 8.73 -16.76
CA GLN A 166 8.68 7.51 -17.55
C GLN A 166 7.75 7.74 -18.75
N GLN A 167 8.13 7.29 -19.95
CA GLN A 167 7.29 7.24 -21.15
C GLN A 167 6.44 5.96 -21.22
N VAL A 168 5.21 6.06 -21.78
CA VAL A 168 4.39 4.87 -22.05
C VAL A 168 4.70 4.40 -23.46
N GLU A 169 4.64 3.09 -23.66
CA GLU A 169 4.87 2.48 -24.96
C GLU A 169 3.60 1.82 -25.46
N GLU A 170 3.40 1.86 -26.78
CA GLU A 170 2.25 1.23 -27.40
C GLU A 170 2.23 -0.28 -27.11
N GLY A 171 1.05 -0.79 -26.74
CA GLY A 171 0.87 -2.21 -26.40
C GLY A 171 1.44 -2.65 -25.04
N LYS A 172 2.15 -1.78 -24.31
CA LYS A 172 2.61 -2.07 -22.94
C LYS A 172 1.63 -1.52 -21.90
N PRO A 173 1.52 -2.16 -20.71
CA PRO A 173 0.72 -1.62 -19.61
C PRO A 173 1.19 -0.22 -19.21
N ASN A 174 0.23 0.70 -19.02
CA ASN A 174 0.51 2.09 -18.65
C ASN A 174 1.08 2.25 -17.24
N SER A 175 0.88 1.27 -16.34
CA SER A 175 1.38 1.30 -14.97
C SER A 175 1.99 -0.05 -14.57
N LEU A 176 3.12 0.00 -13.84
CA LEU A 176 3.80 -1.13 -13.23
C LEU A 176 3.15 -1.56 -11.90
N ILE A 177 2.41 -0.63 -11.26
CA ILE A 177 1.62 -0.83 -10.04
C ILE A 177 0.42 -1.78 -10.28
N ARG A 178 0.01 -2.00 -11.54
CA ARG A 178 -0.97 -3.07 -11.89
C ARG A 178 -0.55 -4.46 -11.42
N ASN A 179 0.75 -4.71 -11.27
CA ASN A 179 1.26 -5.98 -10.72
C ASN A 179 1.43 -5.97 -9.19
N ARG A 180 1.06 -4.88 -8.53
CA ARG A 180 1.34 -4.60 -7.11
C ARG A 180 0.08 -4.33 -6.27
N ASN A 181 -1.06 -4.00 -6.88
CA ASN A 181 -2.27 -3.68 -6.14
C ASN A 181 -3.02 -4.93 -5.63
N PRO A 182 -3.32 -4.99 -4.32
CA PRO A 182 -4.24 -5.97 -3.75
C PRO A 182 -5.66 -5.81 -4.32
N ARG A 183 -6.37 -6.91 -4.58
CA ARG A 183 -7.76 -6.87 -5.11
C ARG A 183 -8.72 -6.24 -4.10
N ASP A 184 -9.91 -5.81 -4.51
CA ASP A 184 -10.90 -5.15 -3.61
C ASP A 184 -11.25 -5.96 -2.35
N ALA A 185 -11.14 -7.30 -2.41
CA ALA A 185 -11.27 -8.17 -1.25
C ALA A 185 -10.13 -8.01 -0.22
N GLU A 186 -8.92 -7.65 -0.65
CA GLU A 186 -7.78 -7.30 0.22
C GLU A 186 -7.88 -5.86 0.75
N ARG A 187 -8.50 -4.93 0.01
CA ARG A 187 -8.81 -3.57 0.51
C ARG A 187 -9.80 -3.59 1.66
N ALA A 188 -10.87 -4.37 1.54
CA ALA A 188 -11.86 -4.55 2.60
C ALA A 188 -11.29 -5.19 3.88
N ILE A 189 -10.19 -5.94 3.77
CA ILE A 189 -9.49 -6.54 4.93
C ILE A 189 -8.52 -5.54 5.58
N ILE A 190 -7.93 -4.63 4.80
CA ILE A 190 -7.02 -3.57 5.28
C ILE A 190 -7.79 -2.46 6.02
N GLU A 191 -8.99 -2.09 5.54
CA GLU A 191 -9.83 -1.05 6.19
C GLU A 191 -10.46 -1.52 7.52
N ASP A 192 -10.57 -2.82 7.76
CA ASP A 192 -11.25 -3.40 8.92
C ASP A 192 -10.27 -3.81 10.06
N ASP A 193 -9.01 -3.37 10.00
CA ASP A 193 -7.94 -3.64 10.99
C ASP A 193 -7.78 -5.13 11.37
N ARG A 194 -8.10 -6.03 10.44
CA ARG A 194 -7.92 -7.49 10.58
C ARG A 194 -6.73 -7.96 9.75
N TYR A 195 -5.76 -8.54 10.46
CA TYR A 195 -4.52 -9.17 10.00
C TYR A 195 -4.57 -9.73 8.55
N SER A 196 -3.92 -9.05 7.58
CA SER A 196 -3.84 -9.54 6.20
C SER A 196 -2.90 -10.73 6.12
N TYR A 197 -3.49 -11.92 5.98
CA TYR A 197 -2.82 -13.21 5.92
C TYR A 197 -1.64 -13.25 4.93
N LYS A 198 -1.87 -12.74 3.72
CA LYS A 198 -0.84 -12.69 2.68
C LYS A 198 0.26 -11.68 2.98
N ASN A 199 -0.05 -10.56 3.62
CA ASN A 199 0.98 -9.60 4.05
C ASN A 199 1.83 -10.18 5.19
N ASN A 200 1.21 -10.91 6.11
CA ASN A 200 1.94 -11.67 7.13
C ASN A 200 2.87 -12.69 6.48
N LEU A 201 2.36 -13.49 5.55
CA LEU A 201 3.17 -14.48 4.82
C LEU A 201 4.33 -13.82 4.03
N ARG A 202 4.10 -12.68 3.36
CA ARG A 202 5.16 -11.91 2.70
C ARG A 202 6.24 -11.46 3.69
N ARG A 203 5.84 -10.95 4.86
CA ARG A 203 6.77 -10.51 5.91
C ARG A 203 7.58 -11.69 6.43
N ILE A 204 6.94 -12.83 6.71
CA ILE A 204 7.59 -14.05 7.18
C ILE A 204 8.61 -14.53 6.15
N VAL A 205 8.24 -14.66 4.86
CA VAL A 205 9.16 -15.13 3.81
C VAL A 205 10.38 -14.20 3.69
N LYS A 206 10.19 -12.87 3.68
CA LYS A 206 11.31 -11.92 3.65
C LYS A 206 12.19 -12.02 4.89
N ALA A 207 11.59 -12.12 6.07
CA ALA A 207 12.31 -12.23 7.33
C ALA A 207 13.17 -13.50 7.35
N VAL A 208 12.60 -14.64 6.98
CA VAL A 208 13.30 -15.93 6.89
C VAL A 208 14.43 -15.86 5.86
N LEU A 209 14.19 -15.28 4.68
CA LEU A 209 15.22 -15.11 3.66
C LEU A 209 16.30 -14.09 4.03
N ARG A 210 16.11 -13.23 5.04
CA ARG A 210 17.18 -12.35 5.56
C ARG A 210 18.02 -13.02 6.66
N MET A 211 17.55 -14.11 7.26
CA MET A 211 18.27 -14.75 8.36
C MET A 211 19.61 -15.33 7.91
N PRO A 212 20.73 -15.04 8.61
CA PRO A 212 22.04 -15.60 8.28
C PRO A 212 22.13 -17.13 8.41
N SER A 213 21.25 -17.71 9.23
CA SER A 213 21.15 -19.16 9.48
C SER A 213 20.44 -19.93 8.37
N VAL A 214 19.70 -19.25 7.48
CA VAL A 214 18.93 -19.90 6.41
C VAL A 214 19.76 -19.88 5.13
N ARG A 215 20.41 -21.02 4.83
CA ARG A 215 21.41 -21.16 3.76
C ARG A 215 21.04 -22.23 2.73
N SER A 216 20.14 -23.14 3.07
CA SER A 216 19.60 -24.16 2.17
C SER A 216 18.07 -24.02 2.05
N LEU A 217 17.51 -24.75 1.08
CA LEU A 217 16.05 -24.81 0.91
C LEU A 217 15.39 -25.55 2.09
N ASP A 218 16.08 -26.54 2.66
CA ASP A 218 15.62 -27.27 3.83
C ASP A 218 15.59 -26.36 5.06
N ASP A 219 16.64 -25.54 5.28
CA ASP A 219 16.64 -24.53 6.35
C ASP A 219 15.48 -23.54 6.20
N PHE A 220 15.14 -23.19 4.96
CA PHE A 220 14.04 -22.30 4.64
C PHE A 220 12.70 -22.95 5.02
N ILE A 221 12.47 -24.20 4.62
CA ILE A 221 11.26 -24.96 4.93
C ILE A 221 11.10 -25.12 6.45
N ASP A 222 12.14 -25.59 7.14
CA ASP A 222 12.15 -25.77 8.59
C ASP A 222 11.87 -24.47 9.34
N ARG A 223 12.38 -23.35 8.81
CA ARG A 223 12.16 -22.04 9.44
C ARG A 223 10.75 -21.55 9.18
N MET A 224 10.19 -21.74 7.99
CA MET A 224 8.80 -21.40 7.65
C MET A 224 7.80 -22.21 8.50
N GLN A 225 8.03 -23.50 8.69
CA GLN A 225 7.20 -24.35 9.57
C GLN A 225 7.17 -23.84 11.00
N GLY A 226 8.29 -23.31 11.51
CA GLY A 226 8.35 -22.66 12.82
C GLY A 226 7.49 -21.40 12.97
N TYR A 227 6.96 -20.84 11.87
CA TYR A 227 6.00 -19.74 11.85
C TYR A 227 4.56 -20.20 11.57
N GLY A 228 4.27 -21.51 11.67
CA GLY A 228 2.95 -22.04 11.32
C GLY A 228 2.69 -22.02 9.81
N VAL A 229 3.74 -22.07 8.99
CA VAL A 229 3.61 -22.10 7.52
C VAL A 229 4.25 -23.37 6.96
N GLU A 230 3.42 -24.26 6.45
CA GLU A 230 3.85 -25.48 5.77
C GLU A 230 4.22 -25.16 4.31
N ILE A 231 5.35 -25.67 3.85
CA ILE A 231 5.88 -25.41 2.50
C ILE A 231 5.83 -26.70 1.67
N GLU A 232 5.18 -26.61 0.51
CA GLU A 232 5.18 -27.67 -0.50
C GLU A 232 5.93 -27.22 -1.75
N LEU A 233 6.88 -28.04 -2.19
CA LEU A 233 7.67 -27.79 -3.39
C LEU A 233 7.03 -28.47 -4.61
N GLY A 234 6.59 -27.67 -5.58
CA GLY A 234 6.27 -28.14 -6.93
C GLY A 234 7.47 -28.08 -7.87
N LYS A 235 7.30 -28.54 -9.13
CA LYS A 235 8.38 -28.57 -10.14
C LYS A 235 9.10 -27.22 -10.35
N ARG A 236 8.38 -26.10 -10.26
CA ARG A 236 8.92 -24.72 -10.41
C ARG A 236 8.29 -23.72 -9.42
N THR A 237 7.48 -24.19 -8.49
CA THR A 237 6.60 -23.37 -7.65
C THR A 237 6.79 -23.74 -6.19
N ILE A 238 6.64 -22.76 -5.31
CA ILE A 238 6.58 -22.98 -3.87
C ILE A 238 5.16 -22.64 -3.43
N TYR A 239 4.48 -23.58 -2.79
CA TYR A 239 3.21 -23.36 -2.12
C TYR A 239 3.47 -23.21 -0.63
N ALA A 240 2.79 -22.25 -0.01
CA ALA A 240 2.85 -21.99 1.42
C ALA A 240 1.43 -22.05 1.98
N THR A 241 1.22 -22.92 2.95
CA THR A 241 -0.05 -23.15 3.63
C THR A 241 0.07 -22.67 5.06
N ASP A 242 -0.85 -21.81 5.50
CA ASP A 242 -0.94 -21.55 6.94
C ASP A 242 -1.52 -22.74 7.66
N THR A 243 -0.86 -23.19 8.70
CA THR A 243 -1.41 -24.22 9.59
C THR A 243 -2.45 -23.62 10.52
N ASP A 244 -2.25 -22.42 11.06
CA ASP A 244 -3.18 -21.83 12.02
C ASP A 244 -4.53 -21.51 11.35
N VAL A 245 -4.51 -20.92 10.16
CA VAL A 245 -5.74 -20.62 9.39
C VAL A 245 -6.41 -21.88 8.84
N ARG A 246 -5.62 -22.91 8.48
CA ARG A 246 -6.17 -24.23 8.09
C ARG A 246 -6.91 -24.87 9.25
N ASP A 247 -6.32 -24.85 10.44
CA ASP A 247 -6.86 -25.48 11.64
C ASP A 247 -8.11 -24.72 12.17
N MET A 248 -8.22 -23.42 11.87
CA MET A 248 -9.44 -22.62 12.03
C MET A 248 -10.55 -22.94 11.01
N GLY A 249 -10.34 -23.92 10.12
CA GLY A 249 -11.36 -24.42 9.18
C GLY A 249 -11.52 -23.61 7.90
N ASN A 250 -10.57 -22.72 7.56
CA ASN A 250 -10.63 -21.98 6.30
C ASN A 250 -9.87 -22.74 5.18
N PRO A 251 -10.57 -23.21 4.12
CA PRO A 251 -9.95 -24.00 3.06
C PRO A 251 -9.09 -23.16 2.09
N LYS A 252 -9.08 -21.83 2.19
CA LYS A 252 -8.33 -20.92 1.31
C LYS A 252 -7.07 -20.37 2.00
N CYS A 253 -6.25 -21.25 2.55
CA CYS A 253 -5.04 -20.93 3.31
C CYS A 253 -3.71 -21.32 2.62
N THR A 254 -3.78 -21.87 1.40
CA THR A 254 -2.61 -22.24 0.58
C THR A 254 -2.36 -21.23 -0.54
N PHE A 255 -1.12 -20.75 -0.65
CA PHE A 255 -0.72 -19.69 -1.58
C PHE A 255 0.50 -20.07 -2.38
N ASN A 256 0.48 -19.78 -3.68
CA ASN A 256 1.68 -19.88 -4.51
C ASN A 256 2.56 -18.65 -4.28
N LEU A 257 3.71 -18.83 -3.63
CA LEU A 257 4.62 -17.72 -3.28
C LEU A 257 5.12 -16.95 -4.50
N GLY A 258 5.35 -17.64 -5.62
CA GLY A 258 5.76 -17.02 -6.88
C GLY A 258 4.70 -16.07 -7.44
N ARG A 259 3.41 -16.32 -7.17
CA ARG A 259 2.29 -15.46 -7.60
C ARG A 259 1.94 -14.34 -6.62
N MET A 260 2.61 -14.25 -5.47
CA MET A 260 2.31 -13.22 -4.48
C MET A 260 2.89 -11.85 -4.84
N ASP A 261 4.15 -11.81 -5.31
CA ASP A 261 4.85 -10.56 -5.69
C ASP A 261 5.86 -10.76 -6.85
N GLY A 262 5.89 -11.92 -7.50
CA GLY A 262 6.92 -12.26 -8.50
C GLY A 262 8.34 -12.40 -7.95
N ASN A 263 8.52 -12.30 -6.62
CA ASN A 263 9.82 -12.23 -5.93
C ASN A 263 10.18 -13.46 -5.08
N PHE A 264 9.28 -14.44 -4.99
CA PHE A 264 9.49 -15.68 -4.22
C PHE A 264 9.29 -16.92 -5.09
N THR A 265 9.67 -16.83 -6.37
CA THR A 265 9.74 -18.03 -7.21
C THR A 265 10.80 -18.98 -6.65
N LEU A 266 10.65 -20.28 -6.94
CA LEU A 266 11.63 -21.28 -6.51
C LEU A 266 13.05 -20.92 -6.99
N ALA A 267 13.18 -20.35 -8.18
CA ALA A 267 14.44 -19.87 -8.72
C ALA A 267 15.03 -18.72 -7.87
N GLN A 268 14.24 -17.70 -7.55
CA GLN A 268 14.71 -16.56 -6.74
C GLN A 268 15.05 -16.95 -5.31
N VAL A 269 14.25 -17.83 -4.69
CA VAL A 269 14.56 -18.37 -3.36
C VAL A 269 15.88 -19.12 -3.41
N LYS A 270 16.07 -20.01 -4.39
CA LYS A 270 17.36 -20.69 -4.59
C LYS A 270 18.52 -19.72 -4.83
N THR A 271 18.34 -18.68 -5.65
CA THR A 271 19.37 -17.66 -5.89
C THR A 271 19.71 -16.87 -4.63
N ALA A 272 18.72 -16.47 -3.84
CA ALA A 272 18.92 -15.76 -2.58
C ALA A 272 19.68 -16.62 -1.55
N LEU A 273 19.40 -17.93 -1.53
CA LEU A 273 20.11 -18.88 -0.67
C LEU A 273 21.52 -19.18 -1.20
N ALA A 274 21.70 -19.30 -2.51
CA ALA A 274 23.01 -19.48 -3.16
C ALA A 274 23.92 -18.25 -2.97
N GLY A 275 23.38 -17.03 -3.02
CA GLY A 275 24.14 -15.82 -2.72
C GLY A 275 24.70 -15.82 -1.29
N LYS A 276 24.01 -16.47 -0.34
CA LYS A 276 24.50 -16.68 1.03
C LYS A 276 25.46 -17.85 1.17
N SER A 277 25.38 -18.86 0.30
CA SER A 277 26.35 -19.96 0.29
C SER A 277 27.68 -19.55 -0.33
N ILE A 278 27.69 -18.57 -1.25
CA ILE A 278 28.91 -17.96 -1.82
C ILE A 278 29.61 -17.05 -0.79
N GLN A 279 28.87 -16.52 0.19
CA GLN A 279 29.42 -15.95 1.43
C GLN A 279 29.68 -17.04 2.50
N ALA A 280 30.09 -18.25 2.09
CA ALA A 280 30.85 -19.09 3.00
C ALA A 280 32.15 -18.32 3.31
N PRO A 281 32.41 -17.94 4.57
CA PRO A 281 33.66 -17.28 4.89
C PRO A 281 34.80 -18.22 4.47
N LYS A 282 35.83 -17.67 3.79
CA LYS A 282 37.13 -18.32 3.76
C LYS A 282 37.45 -18.76 5.20
N PRO A 283 37.99 -19.96 5.45
CA PRO A 283 38.32 -20.40 6.80
C PRO A 283 39.11 -19.28 7.48
N SER A 284 38.50 -18.64 8.49
CA SER A 284 39.16 -17.58 9.24
C SER A 284 40.30 -18.22 10.01
N ALA A 285 41.39 -17.47 10.20
CA ALA A 285 42.51 -17.92 11.02
C ALA A 285 42.10 -18.21 12.49
N ASP A 286 40.93 -17.72 12.91
CA ASP A 286 40.31 -17.97 14.22
C ASP A 286 38.80 -18.28 14.04
N PRO A 287 38.41 -19.57 14.04
CA PRO A 287 37.01 -20.00 13.90
C PRO A 287 36.09 -19.52 15.03
N LYS A 288 36.64 -19.25 16.21
CA LYS A 288 35.89 -18.91 17.42
C LYS A 288 35.41 -17.46 17.39
N SER A 289 36.29 -16.51 17.05
CA SER A 289 35.91 -15.11 16.89
C SER A 289 34.91 -14.90 15.76
N ASP A 290 35.08 -15.59 14.63
CA ASP A 290 34.12 -15.55 13.53
C ASP A 290 32.73 -16.08 13.94
N TYR A 291 32.68 -17.15 14.74
CA TYR A 291 31.41 -17.64 15.27
C TYR A 291 30.77 -16.64 16.26
N PHE A 292 31.56 -15.95 17.08
CA PHE A 292 31.05 -14.88 17.96
C PHE A 292 30.48 -13.71 17.17
N GLU A 293 31.15 -13.28 16.10
CA GLU A 293 30.66 -12.22 15.23
C GLU A 293 29.35 -12.63 14.53
N ARG A 294 29.26 -13.88 14.08
CA ARG A 294 28.01 -14.45 13.54
C ARG A 294 26.87 -14.44 14.56
N LEU A 295 27.15 -14.77 15.82
CA LEU A 295 26.17 -14.70 16.90
C LEU A 295 25.71 -13.26 17.17
N ASP A 296 26.64 -12.29 17.20
CA ASP A 296 26.32 -10.88 17.44
C ASP A 296 25.50 -10.27 16.29
N LYS A 297 25.86 -10.57 15.03
CA LYS A 297 25.06 -10.21 13.85
C LYS A 297 23.67 -10.82 13.88
N THR A 298 23.56 -12.08 14.32
CA THR A 298 22.28 -12.78 14.46
C THR A 298 21.40 -12.12 15.52
N LEU A 299 21.97 -11.71 16.65
CA LEU A 299 21.26 -10.97 17.69
C LEU A 299 20.83 -9.57 17.25
N ALA A 300 21.68 -8.86 16.50
CA ALA A 300 21.34 -7.54 15.94
C ALA A 300 20.15 -7.64 14.97
N ALA A 301 20.22 -8.53 13.98
CA ALA A 301 19.11 -8.75 13.04
C ALA A 301 17.81 -9.19 13.76
N TYR A 302 17.93 -9.94 14.86
CA TYR A 302 16.80 -10.32 15.67
C TYR A 302 16.17 -9.14 16.43
N ARG A 303 16.97 -8.15 16.87
CA ARG A 303 16.44 -6.92 17.48
C ARG A 303 15.66 -6.09 16.48
N ASP A 304 16.17 -5.94 15.26
CA ASP A 304 15.48 -5.22 14.19
C ASP A 304 14.16 -5.92 13.84
N MET A 305 14.20 -7.25 13.72
CA MET A 305 13.01 -8.08 13.54
C MET A 305 11.99 -7.90 14.67
N ALA A 306 12.44 -7.86 15.92
CA ALA A 306 11.56 -7.69 17.06
C ALA A 306 10.91 -6.30 17.09
N ALA A 307 11.65 -5.26 16.68
CA ALA A 307 11.12 -3.91 16.52
C ALA A 307 10.04 -3.85 15.43
N GLU A 308 10.21 -4.59 14.32
CA GLU A 308 9.23 -4.65 13.24
C GLU A 308 7.99 -5.51 13.58
N MET A 309 8.17 -6.64 14.26
CA MET A 309 7.10 -7.65 14.45
C MET A 309 6.36 -7.56 15.79
N GLY A 310 6.91 -6.84 16.78
CA GLY A 310 6.26 -6.67 18.07
C GLY A 310 6.01 -8.02 18.77
N ALA A 311 4.80 -8.20 19.32
CA ALA A 311 4.41 -9.41 20.05
C ALA A 311 4.48 -10.72 19.22
N ALA A 312 4.50 -10.65 17.89
CA ALA A 312 4.60 -11.80 17.01
C ALA A 312 6.05 -12.33 16.82
N THR A 313 7.03 -11.80 17.57
CA THR A 313 8.44 -12.20 17.43
C THR A 313 8.68 -13.64 17.92
N PRO A 314 9.21 -14.55 17.08
CA PRO A 314 9.48 -15.94 17.44
C PRO A 314 10.74 -16.07 18.30
N ARG A 315 11.03 -17.26 18.84
CA ARG A 315 12.32 -17.50 19.51
C ARG A 315 13.50 -17.43 18.52
N LEU A 316 14.61 -16.88 19.00
CA LEU A 316 15.87 -16.85 18.25
C LEU A 316 16.38 -18.29 18.01
N LYS A 317 16.69 -18.61 16.76
CA LYS A 317 17.51 -19.79 16.41
C LYS A 317 18.92 -19.30 16.09
N VAL A 318 19.91 -19.80 16.82
CA VAL A 318 21.32 -19.45 16.60
C VAL A 318 21.88 -20.17 15.37
N PRO A 319 22.92 -19.63 14.70
CA PRO A 319 23.59 -20.31 13.59
C PRO A 319 24.17 -21.66 14.01
N LYS A 320 24.30 -22.60 13.07
CA LYS A 320 24.94 -23.89 13.34
C LYS A 320 26.37 -23.67 13.85
N ARG A 321 26.68 -24.29 14.98
CA ARG A 321 28.00 -24.28 15.60
C ARG A 321 28.99 -25.08 14.71
N PRO A 322 30.20 -24.55 14.47
CA PRO A 322 31.29 -25.30 13.84
C PRO A 322 31.65 -26.57 14.64
N ASP A 323 31.99 -27.66 13.96
CA ASP A 323 32.21 -28.96 14.60
C ASP A 323 33.44 -28.96 15.53
N ASP A 324 34.45 -28.14 15.21
CA ASP A 324 35.67 -27.88 16.00
C ASP A 324 35.41 -27.10 17.30
N LEU A 325 34.25 -26.45 17.43
CA LEU A 325 33.87 -25.67 18.61
C LEU A 325 32.83 -26.40 19.49
N ILE A 326 32.52 -27.66 19.18
CA ILE A 326 31.61 -28.47 19.99
C ILE A 326 32.27 -28.78 21.33
N GLY A 327 31.66 -28.28 22.42
CA GLY A 327 32.14 -28.51 23.79
C GLY A 327 32.98 -27.37 24.38
N ASP A 328 33.28 -26.30 23.63
CA ASP A 328 33.94 -25.12 24.19
C ASP A 328 32.97 -24.33 25.11
N ASP A 329 33.33 -24.22 26.38
CA ASP A 329 32.52 -23.56 27.42
C ASP A 329 32.24 -22.09 27.10
N SER A 330 33.22 -21.35 26.60
CA SER A 330 33.04 -19.93 26.27
C SER A 330 32.12 -19.73 25.06
N VAL A 331 32.09 -20.71 24.14
CA VAL A 331 31.15 -20.73 23.03
C VAL A 331 29.74 -21.02 23.52
N ASN A 332 29.58 -21.97 24.46
CA ASN A 332 28.30 -22.26 25.09
C ASN A 332 27.78 -21.04 25.87
N ASP A 333 28.63 -20.37 26.64
CA ASP A 333 28.30 -19.17 27.40
C ASP A 333 27.84 -18.02 26.51
N LYS A 334 28.53 -17.80 25.39
CA LYS A 334 28.13 -16.78 24.41
C LYS A 334 26.78 -17.11 23.77
N ILE A 335 26.53 -18.37 23.41
CA ILE A 335 25.23 -18.81 22.88
C ILE A 335 24.12 -18.55 23.91
N LEU A 336 24.32 -18.96 25.16
CA LEU A 336 23.39 -18.74 26.26
C LEU A 336 23.13 -17.24 26.50
N SER A 337 24.17 -16.42 26.47
CA SER A 337 24.07 -14.96 26.60
C SER A 337 23.22 -14.34 25.48
N VAL A 338 23.46 -14.75 24.24
CA VAL A 338 22.70 -14.28 23.07
C VAL A 338 21.23 -14.72 23.14
N MET A 339 20.96 -15.96 23.55
CA MET A 339 19.59 -16.46 23.74
C MET A 339 18.86 -15.69 24.84
N ARG A 340 19.50 -15.46 25.99
CA ARG A 340 18.92 -14.64 27.08
C ARG A 340 18.64 -13.21 26.63
N ALA A 341 19.54 -12.61 25.85
CA ALA A 341 19.35 -11.28 25.30
C ALA A 341 18.15 -11.24 24.34
N ALA A 342 17.99 -12.25 23.49
CA ALA A 342 16.85 -12.39 22.58
C ALA A 342 15.53 -12.61 23.33
N ASP A 343 15.52 -13.41 24.39
CA ASP A 343 14.34 -13.61 25.23
C ASP A 343 13.92 -12.32 25.94
N LYS A 344 14.87 -11.49 26.37
CA LYS A 344 14.60 -10.16 26.95
C LYS A 344 14.04 -9.17 25.92
N VAL A 345 14.50 -9.23 24.68
CA VAL A 345 13.94 -8.44 23.58
C VAL A 345 12.50 -8.88 23.31
N ARG A 346 12.27 -10.19 23.23
CA ARG A 346 10.96 -10.80 22.98
C ARG A 346 9.95 -10.50 24.11
N SER A 347 10.37 -10.54 25.37
CA SER A 347 9.49 -10.22 26.50
C SER A 347 9.08 -8.76 26.51
N ARG A 348 9.96 -7.83 26.11
CA ARG A 348 9.66 -6.40 26.02
C ARG A 348 8.61 -6.09 24.94
N VAL A 349 8.75 -6.71 23.76
CA VAL A 349 7.79 -6.50 22.66
C VAL A 349 6.46 -7.22 22.88
N GLY A 350 6.44 -8.27 23.71
CA GLY A 350 5.21 -8.95 24.14
C GLY A 350 4.47 -8.27 25.29
N ALA A 351 5.14 -7.44 26.10
CA ALA A 351 4.56 -6.82 27.30
C ALA A 351 3.75 -5.53 27.03
N VAL A 352 3.62 -5.06 25.78
CA VAL A 352 2.84 -3.87 25.45
C VAL A 352 1.36 -4.24 25.24
N LYS A 353 0.65 -4.49 26.34
CA LYS A 353 -0.81 -4.29 26.51
C LYS A 353 -1.11 -4.22 28.01
N THR A 354 -1.92 -3.21 28.36
CA THR A 354 -2.43 -2.79 29.69
C THR A 354 -1.58 -1.79 30.48
N THR A 355 -1.55 -0.53 30.04
CA THR A 355 -1.58 0.61 30.98
C THR A 355 -3.03 1.07 31.12
N GLY A 356 -3.66 0.62 32.19
CA GLY A 356 -4.98 1.03 32.66
C GLY A 356 -5.16 0.46 34.06
N GLU A 357 -5.15 1.34 35.05
CA GLU A 357 -5.32 1.13 36.49
C GLU A 357 -4.19 0.49 37.30
N GLN A 358 -3.56 1.37 38.09
CA GLN A 358 -2.80 1.06 39.28
C GLN A 358 -3.64 0.30 40.30
N THR A 359 -3.11 -0.81 40.83
CA THR A 359 -3.14 -1.05 42.28
C THR A 359 -1.85 -1.78 42.68
N HIS A 360 -1.18 -1.23 43.68
CA HIS A 360 0.07 -1.74 44.25
C HIS A 360 -0.14 -3.06 45.02
N PRO A 361 0.92 -3.88 45.17
CA PRO A 361 0.83 -5.24 45.69
C PRO A 361 0.92 -5.29 47.22
N GLY A 362 0.02 -6.05 47.85
CA GLY A 362 0.16 -6.51 49.22
C GLY A 362 0.75 -7.93 49.25
N HIS A 363 1.88 -8.09 49.95
CA HIS A 363 2.38 -9.35 50.51
C HIS A 363 1.25 -10.17 51.17
N ASN A 364 1.24 -11.52 51.22
CA ASN A 364 2.24 -12.36 51.85
C ASN A 364 1.93 -13.87 51.65
N THR A 365 2.98 -14.66 51.44
CA THR A 365 3.30 -16.01 51.98
C THR A 365 2.25 -17.09 52.29
N GLY A 366 2.58 -18.33 51.91
CA GLY A 366 2.30 -19.55 52.72
C GLY A 366 1.76 -20.73 51.91
N LYS A 367 2.60 -21.64 51.42
CA LYS A 367 2.84 -23.00 51.97
C LYS A 367 1.58 -23.89 52.20
N GLY A 368 1.53 -25.00 51.45
CA GLY A 368 1.41 -26.35 52.03
C GLY A 368 0.07 -27.08 51.95
N GLY A 369 0.09 -28.29 51.38
CA GLY A 369 -0.48 -29.48 52.02
C GLY A 369 -1.88 -29.98 51.61
N SER A 370 -1.89 -31.05 50.80
CA SER A 370 -2.57 -32.35 50.96
C SER A 370 -4.03 -32.51 51.48
N ALA A 371 -4.66 -33.56 50.93
CA ALA A 371 -5.89 -34.28 51.32
C ALA A 371 -7.23 -33.60 50.96
N GLY A 372 -8.27 -34.27 50.49
CA GLY A 372 -8.55 -35.69 50.43
C GLY A 372 -9.97 -35.97 50.95
N SER A 373 -10.86 -36.36 50.01
CA SER A 373 -12.01 -37.25 50.20
C SER A 373 -13.41 -36.69 50.57
N ARG A 374 -14.39 -37.27 49.83
CA ARG A 374 -15.77 -37.70 50.21
C ARG A 374 -16.82 -36.59 50.41
N SER A 375 -18.11 -36.78 50.09
CA SER A 375 -18.88 -37.82 49.40
C SER A 375 -20.34 -37.34 49.25
N ARG A 376 -20.93 -37.59 48.07
CA ARG A 376 -22.31 -38.02 47.78
C ARG A 376 -23.31 -38.09 48.97
N VAL A 377 -24.48 -37.43 48.87
CA VAL A 377 -25.82 -38.01 49.15
C VAL A 377 -26.92 -37.29 48.34
N GLN A 378 -27.76 -38.12 47.71
CA GLN A 378 -29.06 -37.89 47.05
C GLN A 378 -30.13 -37.24 47.95
N SER A 379 -31.10 -36.49 47.38
CA SER A 379 -32.51 -36.93 47.32
C SER A 379 -33.47 -35.84 46.78
N LYS A 380 -34.62 -36.33 46.29
CA LYS A 380 -35.69 -35.71 45.49
C LYS A 380 -36.71 -34.92 46.34
N SER A 381 -37.41 -33.98 45.70
CA SER A 381 -38.90 -33.84 45.66
C SER A 381 -39.29 -32.46 45.08
N HIS A 382 -39.96 -32.38 43.93
CA HIS A 382 -41.43 -32.32 43.74
C HIS A 382 -42.15 -31.20 44.50
N SER A 383 -42.63 -30.17 43.79
CA SER A 383 -44.08 -29.85 43.70
C SER A 383 -44.33 -28.68 42.74
N ARG A 384 -45.58 -28.60 42.31
CA ARG A 384 -46.11 -27.95 41.12
C ARG A 384 -47.37 -27.19 41.55
N SER A 385 -47.52 -25.93 41.15
CA SER A 385 -48.81 -25.21 41.04
C SER A 385 -48.52 -23.91 40.26
N GLN A 386 -48.99 -23.72 39.02
CA GLN A 386 -50.34 -23.39 38.57
C GLN A 386 -51.05 -22.29 39.39
N SER A 387 -51.15 -21.10 38.79
CA SER A 387 -52.44 -20.43 38.59
C SER A 387 -52.35 -19.37 37.47
N ARG A 388 -53.39 -19.35 36.64
CA ARG A 388 -53.69 -18.40 35.56
C ARG A 388 -54.54 -17.25 36.11
N SER A 389 -54.35 -16.04 35.57
CA SER A 389 -55.41 -15.10 35.11
C SER A 389 -54.73 -13.79 34.68
N HIS A 390 -54.74 -13.38 33.41
CA HIS A 390 -55.78 -12.73 32.59
C HIS A 390 -55.97 -11.22 32.80
N THR A 391 -55.98 -10.53 31.63
CA THR A 391 -56.36 -9.14 31.31
C THR A 391 -55.28 -8.06 31.57
N ARG A 392 -55.06 -7.02 30.74
CA ARG A 392 -55.82 -6.44 29.61
C ARG A 392 -54.92 -5.44 28.84
N SER A 393 -55.03 -5.44 27.51
CA SER A 393 -55.10 -4.28 26.56
C SER A 393 -54.19 -3.04 26.66
N GLY A 394 -53.66 -2.65 25.49
CA GLY A 394 -53.28 -1.28 25.09
C GLY A 394 -52.02 -1.26 24.23
N ASN A 395 -52.06 -1.53 22.92
CA ASN A 395 -52.40 -0.62 21.81
C ASN A 395 -51.50 0.64 21.74
N ALA A 396 -50.60 0.70 20.75
CA ALA A 396 -50.40 1.86 19.87
C ALA A 396 -49.18 1.65 18.96
N ASP A 397 -49.46 1.58 17.65
CA ASP A 397 -48.52 1.83 16.57
C ASP A 397 -47.93 3.24 16.65
N ARG A 398 -46.65 3.36 16.27
CA ARG A 398 -46.14 4.35 15.32
C ARG A 398 -44.78 3.97 14.77
#